data_AF-A0A485KSW4-F1
#
_entry.id   AF-A0A485KSW4-F1
#
_cell.length_a   1.000
_cell.length_b   1.000
_cell.length_c   1.000
_cell.angle_alpha   90.00
_cell.angle_beta   90.00
_cell.angle_gamma   90.00
#
_symmetry.space_group_name_H-M   'P 1'
#
loop_
_entity.id
_entity.type
_entity.pdbx_description
1 polymer ?
#
loop_
_entity_poly.entity_id
_entity_poly.type
_entity_poly.pdbx_seq_one_letter_code
_entity_poly.pdbx_strand_id
1 'polypeptide(L)'
;MSSPCCVFCILPATFDGKCAQHRYRRRCSVAHCTNQTYARNLCVQHGGKRQCRFAGCQGNARQNGFCCRHSQDLGQQRVCKHDGCTKAARSRDLCVAHSGGRQCNVDGCTKYIRHNGLCLGHFRIEEASRTPLPPLSPVTDYVAELSDEEVDILSFLMEDESKLEMISSDFWFDASPIVKT
;
A
#
# COMPACT_ATOMS: atom_id res chain seq x y z
N MET A 1 -9.66 -32.35 -6.66
CA MET A 1 -10.60 -31.31 -6.16
C MET A 1 -9.79 -30.06 -5.90
N SER A 2 -10.13 -28.92 -6.50
CA SER A 2 -9.41 -27.67 -6.29
C SER A 2 -9.65 -27.14 -4.87
N SER A 3 -8.57 -26.84 -4.14
CA SER A 3 -8.68 -26.24 -2.81
C SER A 3 -9.36 -24.87 -2.89
N PRO A 4 -10.31 -24.57 -1.98
CA PRO A 4 -11.01 -23.29 -2.01
C PRO A 4 -10.04 -22.13 -1.73
N CYS A 5 -10.25 -20.99 -2.39
CA CYS A 5 -9.47 -19.79 -2.13
C CYS A 5 -9.85 -19.14 -0.79
N CYS A 6 -8.91 -18.40 -0.23
CA CYS A 6 -9.10 -17.54 0.93
C CYS A 6 -10.21 -16.53 0.67
N VAL A 7 -11.08 -16.26 1.65
CA VAL A 7 -12.18 -15.31 1.39
C VAL A 7 -11.74 -13.84 1.37
N PHE A 8 -10.45 -13.56 1.51
CA PHE A 8 -9.89 -12.21 1.39
C PHE A 8 -8.91 -12.06 0.21
N CYS A 9 -8.49 -13.15 -0.45
CA CYS A 9 -7.54 -13.11 -1.57
C CYS A 9 -7.54 -14.43 -2.36
N ILE A 10 -6.77 -14.51 -3.44
CA ILE A 10 -6.72 -15.69 -4.32
C ILE A 10 -5.88 -16.86 -3.78
N LEU A 11 -5.20 -16.71 -2.65
CA LEU A 11 -4.36 -17.75 -2.07
C LEU A 11 -5.20 -18.91 -1.52
N PRO A 12 -4.68 -20.15 -1.50
CA PRO A 12 -5.42 -21.30 -0.98
C PRO A 12 -5.79 -21.12 0.49
N ALA A 13 -6.99 -21.54 0.85
CA ALA A 13 -7.45 -21.57 2.23
C ALA A 13 -6.77 -22.73 2.97
N THR A 14 -6.01 -22.40 4.00
CA THR A 14 -5.31 -23.36 4.86
C THR A 14 -6.01 -23.52 6.22
N PHE A 15 -6.85 -22.56 6.63
CA PHE A 15 -7.55 -22.55 7.92
C PHE A 15 -8.95 -21.91 7.79
N ASP A 16 -10.03 -22.67 8.01
CA ASP A 16 -11.42 -22.17 8.02
C ASP A 16 -11.76 -21.21 6.86
N GLY A 17 -11.37 -21.57 5.63
CA GLY A 17 -11.59 -20.71 4.45
C GLY A 17 -10.64 -19.51 4.33
N LYS A 18 -9.51 -19.48 5.05
CA LYS A 18 -8.51 -18.40 5.02
C LYS A 18 -7.09 -18.90 4.82
N CYS A 19 -6.24 -18.10 4.20
CA CYS A 19 -4.81 -18.37 4.07
C CYS A 19 -4.03 -17.98 5.34
N ALA A 20 -2.77 -18.40 5.43
CA ALA A 20 -1.87 -18.07 6.54
C ALA A 20 -1.77 -16.54 6.81
N GLN A 21 -1.71 -15.71 5.76
CA GLN A 21 -1.64 -14.24 5.90
C GLN A 21 -2.93 -13.63 6.44
N HIS A 22 -4.06 -14.30 6.27
CA HIS A 22 -5.37 -13.81 6.68
C HIS A 22 -5.98 -14.59 7.85
N ARG A 23 -5.21 -15.49 8.50
CA ARG A 23 -5.71 -16.35 9.58
C ARG A 23 -6.38 -15.58 10.73
N TYR A 24 -5.84 -14.42 11.08
CA TYR A 24 -6.35 -13.57 12.15
C TYR A 24 -7.38 -12.52 11.71
N ARG A 25 -7.62 -12.38 10.39
CA ARG A 25 -8.61 -11.43 9.89
C ARG A 25 -10.01 -12.03 10.02
N ARG A 26 -10.90 -11.30 10.69
CA ARG A 26 -12.32 -11.67 10.80
C ARG A 26 -13.13 -10.94 9.75
N ARG A 27 -14.14 -11.61 9.18
CA ARG A 27 -15.07 -11.04 8.20
C ARG A 27 -16.25 -10.40 8.94
N CYS A 28 -16.75 -9.30 8.39
CA CYS A 28 -18.00 -8.68 8.83
C CYS A 28 -19.13 -9.73 8.92
N SER A 29 -19.93 -9.64 9.97
CA SER A 29 -21.05 -10.56 10.25
C SER A 29 -22.25 -10.35 9.33
N VAL A 30 -22.36 -9.18 8.68
CA VAL A 30 -23.39 -8.94 7.66
C VAL A 30 -23.22 -9.92 6.49
N ALA A 31 -24.32 -10.58 6.13
CA ALA A 31 -24.38 -11.55 5.04
C ALA A 31 -23.74 -11.00 3.76
N HIS A 32 -22.94 -11.84 3.09
CA HIS A 32 -22.24 -11.52 1.84
C HIS A 32 -21.23 -10.34 1.91
N CYS A 33 -20.96 -9.77 3.09
CA CYS A 33 -19.95 -8.73 3.22
C CYS A 33 -18.55 -9.32 3.30
N THR A 34 -17.69 -9.03 2.33
CA THR A 34 -16.28 -9.48 2.31
C THR A 34 -15.34 -8.59 3.13
N ASN A 35 -15.83 -7.46 3.65
CA ASN A 35 -14.99 -6.52 4.41
C ASN A 35 -14.52 -7.13 5.73
N GLN A 36 -13.32 -6.73 6.16
CA GLN A 36 -12.79 -7.07 7.46
C GLN A 36 -13.57 -6.38 8.59
N THR A 37 -13.74 -7.06 9.71
CA THR A 37 -14.32 -6.47 10.93
C THR A 37 -13.42 -5.36 11.45
N TYR A 38 -14.02 -4.23 11.82
CA TYR A 38 -13.37 -3.17 12.57
C TYR A 38 -13.61 -3.35 14.07
N ALA A 39 -14.88 -3.45 14.48
CA ALA A 39 -15.30 -3.68 15.87
C ALA A 39 -16.70 -4.32 15.90
N ARG A 40 -17.07 -4.97 17.02
CA ARG A 40 -18.39 -5.61 17.22
C ARG A 40 -18.77 -6.58 16.09
N ASN A 41 -17.79 -7.27 15.53
CA ASN A 41 -17.94 -8.16 14.36
C ASN A 41 -18.51 -7.47 13.10
N LEU A 42 -18.37 -6.16 12.96
CA LEU A 42 -18.89 -5.38 11.84
C LEU A 42 -17.76 -4.57 11.19
N CYS A 43 -17.81 -4.39 9.87
CA CYS A 43 -16.90 -3.49 9.16
C CYS A 43 -17.30 -2.03 9.38
N VAL A 44 -16.50 -1.09 8.87
CA VAL A 44 -16.77 0.35 9.03
C VAL A 44 -18.12 0.76 8.44
N GLN A 45 -18.48 0.23 7.26
CA GLN A 45 -19.74 0.54 6.57
C GLN A 45 -20.96 -0.07 7.27
N HIS A 46 -20.80 -1.24 7.89
CA HIS A 46 -21.88 -1.92 8.60
C HIS A 46 -21.94 -1.57 10.10
N GLY A 47 -21.46 -0.40 10.51
CA GLY A 47 -21.62 0.10 11.88
C GLY A 47 -20.53 -0.29 12.88
N GLY A 48 -19.43 -0.89 12.42
CA GLY A 48 -18.24 -1.11 13.25
C GLY A 48 -17.67 0.20 13.80
N LYS A 49 -17.74 1.29 13.03
CA LYS A 49 -17.37 2.64 13.48
C LYS A 49 -18.62 3.43 13.88
N ARG A 50 -18.51 4.22 14.95
CA ARG A 50 -19.64 5.06 15.43
C ARG A 50 -19.94 6.14 14.38
N GLN A 51 -21.22 6.42 14.16
CA GLN A 51 -21.69 7.52 13.32
C GLN A 51 -21.56 8.87 14.03
N CYS A 52 -21.47 9.92 13.24
CA CYS A 52 -21.51 11.30 13.72
C CYS A 52 -22.86 11.58 14.37
N ARG A 53 -22.85 12.22 15.54
CA ARG A 53 -24.06 12.58 16.28
C ARG A 53 -24.82 13.77 15.70
N PHE A 54 -24.17 14.55 14.82
CA PHE A 54 -24.81 15.66 14.13
C PHE A 54 -26.00 15.19 13.28
N ALA A 55 -27.15 15.84 13.42
CA ALA A 55 -28.39 15.46 12.78
C ALA A 55 -28.25 15.39 11.25
N GLY A 56 -28.69 14.29 10.65
CA GLY A 56 -28.58 14.06 9.20
C GLY A 56 -27.18 13.72 8.69
N CYS A 57 -26.15 13.62 9.55
CA CYS A 57 -24.80 13.27 9.10
C CYS A 57 -24.59 11.76 9.06
N GLN A 58 -24.29 11.22 7.87
CA GLN A 58 -23.87 9.83 7.67
C GLN A 58 -22.34 9.63 7.76
N GLY A 59 -21.62 10.64 8.26
CA GLY A 59 -20.18 10.58 8.41
C GLY A 59 -19.78 9.79 9.64
N ASN A 60 -18.66 9.09 9.57
CA ASN A 60 -18.12 8.38 10.74
C ASN A 60 -17.53 9.37 11.76
N ALA A 61 -17.86 9.16 13.04
CA ALA A 61 -17.28 9.91 14.14
C ALA A 61 -15.79 9.64 14.27
N ARG A 62 -15.02 10.69 14.58
CA ARG A 62 -13.59 10.62 14.87
C ARG A 62 -13.33 10.88 16.35
N GLN A 63 -13.79 12.02 16.85
CA GLN A 63 -13.57 12.45 18.23
C GLN A 63 -14.88 13.01 18.81
N ASN A 64 -15.12 12.77 20.09
CA ASN A 64 -16.28 13.25 20.84
C ASN A 64 -17.65 12.90 20.21
N GLY A 65 -17.71 11.87 19.36
CA GLY A 65 -18.93 11.46 18.67
C GLY A 65 -19.24 12.24 17.38
N PHE A 66 -18.33 13.10 16.89
CA PHE A 66 -18.53 13.89 15.67
C PHE A 66 -17.50 13.56 14.59
N CYS A 67 -17.88 13.73 13.33
CA CYS A 67 -16.96 13.60 12.19
C CYS A 67 -16.02 14.82 12.10
N CYS A 68 -15.01 14.78 11.22
CA CYS A 68 -14.07 15.90 11.07
C CYS A 68 -14.71 17.22 10.58
N ARG A 69 -15.91 17.17 9.99
CA ARG A 69 -16.67 18.35 9.56
C ARG A 69 -17.52 18.95 10.69
N HIS A 70 -17.98 18.10 11.61
CA HIS A 70 -18.86 18.52 12.70
C HIS A 70 -18.14 18.54 14.06
N SER A 71 -16.82 18.32 14.06
CA SER A 71 -16.00 18.47 15.26
C SER A 71 -15.78 19.94 15.63
N GLN A 72 -15.93 20.87 14.68
CA GLN A 72 -15.86 22.30 14.94
C GLN A 72 -17.06 22.80 15.74
N ASP A 73 -18.25 22.24 15.49
CA ASP A 73 -19.52 22.64 16.11
C ASP A 73 -19.55 22.44 17.64
N LEU A 74 -18.58 21.69 18.17
CA LEU A 74 -18.39 21.50 19.61
C LEU A 74 -17.79 22.72 20.32
N GLY A 75 -17.32 23.74 19.59
CA GLY A 75 -16.64 24.91 20.17
C GLY A 75 -15.30 24.60 20.85
N GLN A 76 -14.87 23.34 20.85
CA GLN A 76 -13.65 22.87 21.52
C GLN A 76 -12.40 22.90 20.61
N GLN A 77 -12.53 23.30 19.35
CA GLN A 77 -11.40 23.42 18.45
C GLN A 77 -10.64 24.71 18.76
N ARG A 78 -9.45 24.58 19.34
CA ARG A 78 -8.56 25.72 19.59
C ARG A 78 -8.28 26.48 18.30
N VAL A 79 -8.34 27.80 18.36
CA VAL A 79 -8.03 28.71 17.25
C VAL A 79 -6.56 29.12 17.33
N CYS A 80 -5.97 29.46 16.19
CA CYS A 80 -4.61 29.97 16.12
C CYS A 80 -4.46 31.25 16.97
N LYS A 81 -3.46 31.27 17.86
CA LYS A 81 -3.12 32.38 18.75
C LYS A 81 -2.55 33.60 18.01
N HIS A 82 -2.06 33.42 16.80
CA HIS A 82 -1.57 34.53 15.97
C HIS A 82 -2.69 35.55 15.72
N ASP A 83 -2.38 36.83 15.93
CA ASP A 83 -3.32 37.94 15.79
C ASP A 83 -4.03 37.91 14.43
N GLY A 84 -5.36 38.06 14.46
CA GLY A 84 -6.22 38.03 13.27
C GLY A 84 -6.40 36.67 12.60
N CYS A 85 -5.84 35.57 13.13
CA CYS A 85 -5.94 34.25 12.50
C CYS A 85 -7.16 33.46 12.98
N THR A 86 -8.11 33.17 12.09
CA THR A 86 -9.30 32.34 12.37
C THR A 86 -9.07 30.85 12.12
N LYS A 87 -7.87 30.44 11.71
CA LYS A 87 -7.57 29.04 11.37
C LYS A 87 -7.48 28.18 12.63
N ALA A 88 -7.86 26.91 12.51
CA ALA A 88 -7.73 25.93 13.58
C ALA A 88 -6.26 25.75 14.01
N ALA A 89 -6.01 25.79 15.31
CA ALA A 89 -4.73 25.43 15.87
C ALA A 89 -4.49 23.93 15.72
N ARG A 90 -3.30 23.56 15.24
CA ARG A 90 -2.88 22.17 15.07
C ARG A 90 -2.00 21.72 16.24
N SER A 91 -1.04 22.56 16.62
CA SER A 91 -0.15 22.33 17.75
C SER A 91 0.30 23.67 18.33
N ARG A 92 0.61 23.71 19.64
CA ARG A 92 1.06 24.92 20.35
C ARG A 92 0.16 26.15 20.14
N ASP A 93 -1.15 25.91 20.04
CA ASP A 93 -2.15 26.95 19.75
C ASP A 93 -1.91 27.71 18.44
N LEU A 94 -1.17 27.15 17.49
CA LEU A 94 -0.88 27.77 16.20
C LEU A 94 -1.41 26.91 15.04
N CYS A 95 -1.88 27.56 13.98
CA CYS A 95 -2.26 26.86 12.75
C CYS A 95 -1.02 26.41 11.97
N VAL A 96 -1.18 25.50 11.03
CA VAL A 96 -0.06 24.96 10.23
C VAL A 96 0.77 26.07 9.58
N ALA A 97 0.13 27.13 9.07
CA ALA A 97 0.81 28.27 8.45
C ALA A 97 1.61 29.13 9.44
N HIS A 98 1.13 29.26 10.67
CA HIS A 98 1.76 30.09 11.70
C HIS A 98 2.60 29.26 12.66
N SER A 99 3.31 28.24 12.16
CA SER A 99 4.21 27.33 12.91
C SER A 99 3.57 26.22 13.76
N GLY A 100 2.28 25.93 13.54
CA GLY A 100 1.61 24.74 14.05
C GLY A 100 2.11 23.42 13.44
N GLY A 101 3.03 23.47 12.48
CA GLY A 101 3.80 22.35 11.94
C GLY A 101 5.29 22.68 11.90
N ARG A 102 6.15 21.69 12.13
CA ARG A 102 7.62 21.85 12.01
C ARG A 102 8.05 21.72 10.54
N GLN A 103 9.01 22.54 10.10
CA GLN A 103 9.60 22.46 8.76
C GLN A 103 10.74 21.43 8.70
N CYS A 104 10.96 20.86 7.52
CA CYS A 104 12.02 19.89 7.26
C CYS A 104 13.38 20.44 7.69
N ASN A 105 14.19 19.63 8.35
CA ASN A 105 15.54 20.00 8.80
C ASN A 105 16.56 20.16 7.66
N VAL A 106 16.15 19.94 6.40
CA VAL A 106 17.03 20.10 5.24
C VAL A 106 17.00 21.55 4.84
N ASP A 107 18.18 22.15 4.71
CA ASP A 107 18.32 23.56 4.39
C ASP A 107 17.62 23.92 3.08
N GLY A 108 16.97 25.09 3.04
CA GLY A 108 16.15 25.53 1.92
C GLY A 108 14.82 24.77 1.71
N CYS A 109 14.49 23.76 2.51
CA CYS A 109 13.25 23.00 2.35
C CYS A 109 12.07 23.61 3.13
N THR A 110 11.09 24.17 2.42
CA THR A 110 9.88 24.74 3.04
C THR A 110 8.81 23.71 3.41
N LYS A 111 9.01 22.42 3.07
CA LYS A 111 8.05 21.34 3.34
C LYS A 111 8.04 20.97 4.82
N TYR A 112 6.90 20.49 5.32
CA TYR A 112 6.76 20.08 6.72
C TYR A 112 7.37 18.71 7.02
N ILE A 113 7.87 18.54 8.25
CA ILE A 113 8.35 17.27 8.80
C ILE A 113 7.21 16.24 8.80
N ARG A 114 7.52 15.04 8.32
CA ARG A 114 6.63 13.87 8.37
C ARG A 114 7.24 12.73 9.16
N HIS A 115 8.54 12.51 9.04
CA HIS A 115 9.25 11.41 9.70
C HIS A 115 10.67 11.86 10.08
N ASN A 116 11.12 11.57 11.30
CA ASN A 116 12.48 11.81 11.79
C ASN A 116 13.10 13.19 11.47
N GLY A 117 12.33 14.27 11.59
CA GLY A 117 12.84 15.61 11.30
C GLY A 117 12.86 16.00 9.81
N LEU A 118 12.46 15.09 8.91
CA LEU A 118 12.50 15.27 7.47
C LEU A 118 11.08 15.29 6.86
N CYS A 119 10.93 15.97 5.72
CA CYS A 119 9.74 15.85 4.89
C CYS A 119 9.69 14.47 4.23
N LEU A 120 8.52 14.05 3.71
CA LEU A 120 8.38 12.71 3.11
C LEU A 120 9.35 12.46 1.94
N GLY A 121 9.66 13.50 1.15
CA GLY A 121 10.61 13.38 0.04
C GLY A 121 12.04 13.13 0.53
N HIS A 122 12.52 13.96 1.46
CA HIS A 122 13.86 13.79 2.03
C HIS A 122 13.98 12.55 2.91
N PHE A 123 12.91 12.15 3.60
CA PHE A 123 12.90 10.91 4.36
C PHE A 123 13.07 9.69 3.46
N ARG A 124 12.37 9.61 2.31
CA ARG A 124 12.55 8.49 1.38
C ARG A 124 13.96 8.41 0.80
N ILE A 125 14.59 9.56 0.54
CA ILE A 125 15.98 9.62 0.05
C ILE A 125 16.94 9.14 1.15
N GLU A 126 16.76 9.63 2.37
CA GLU A 126 17.57 9.23 3.53
C GLU A 126 17.37 7.74 3.88
N GLU A 127 16.14 7.24 3.81
CA GLU A 127 15.80 5.85 4.05
C GLU A 127 16.43 4.93 3.00
N ALA A 128 16.34 5.29 1.72
CA ALA A 128 17.01 4.57 0.63
C ALA A 128 18.53 4.50 0.83
N SER A 129 19.16 5.54 1.38
CA SER A 129 20.60 5.50 1.70
C SER A 129 20.95 4.63 2.92
N ARG A 130 19.98 4.36 3.80
CA ARG A 130 20.17 3.57 5.03
C ARG A 130 19.84 2.11 4.87
N THR A 131 18.87 1.76 4.03
CA THR A 131 18.66 0.38 3.61
C THR A 131 19.85 -0.02 2.76
N PRO A 132 20.68 -1.00 3.20
CA PRO A 132 21.61 -1.64 2.29
C PRO A 132 20.78 -2.12 1.11
N LEU A 133 21.25 -1.86 -0.11
CA LEU A 133 20.66 -2.48 -1.29
C LEU A 133 20.50 -3.98 -0.97
N PRO A 134 19.34 -4.59 -1.26
CA PRO A 134 19.29 -6.05 -1.20
C PRO A 134 20.49 -6.54 -2.01
N PRO A 135 21.25 -7.54 -1.52
CA PRO A 135 22.30 -8.11 -2.35
C PRO A 135 21.63 -8.39 -3.69
N LEU A 136 22.19 -7.85 -4.77
CA LEU A 136 21.81 -8.27 -6.10
C LEU A 136 21.96 -9.79 -6.01
N SER A 137 20.83 -10.51 -6.00
CA SER A 137 20.87 -11.96 -6.00
C SER A 137 21.82 -12.29 -7.14
N PRO A 138 22.91 -13.03 -6.87
CA PRO A 138 23.86 -13.31 -7.92
C PRO A 138 23.06 -13.92 -9.06
N VAL A 139 23.28 -13.41 -10.27
CA VAL A 139 22.62 -13.89 -11.49
C VAL A 139 23.23 -15.25 -11.83
N THR A 140 23.18 -16.22 -10.92
CA THR A 140 23.98 -17.44 -11.03
C THR A 140 23.32 -18.65 -10.39
N ASP A 141 22.00 -18.83 -10.54
CA ASP A 141 21.39 -20.15 -10.34
C ASP A 141 20.60 -20.63 -11.58
N TYR A 142 20.64 -19.90 -12.70
CA TYR A 142 20.00 -20.36 -13.94
C TYR A 142 20.81 -21.42 -14.71
N VAL A 143 21.95 -21.86 -14.17
CA VAL A 143 22.81 -22.87 -14.82
C VAL A 143 23.06 -24.09 -13.91
N ALA A 144 22.41 -24.19 -12.76
CA ALA A 144 22.65 -25.28 -11.80
C ALA A 144 21.51 -26.30 -11.66
N GLU A 145 20.39 -26.13 -12.36
CA GLU A 145 19.33 -27.15 -12.44
C GLU A 145 18.83 -27.31 -13.88
N LEU A 146 19.73 -27.54 -14.83
CA LEU A 146 19.31 -28.17 -16.09
C LEU A 146 19.25 -29.68 -15.79
N SER A 147 18.06 -30.26 -15.87
CA SER A 147 17.88 -31.71 -15.68
C SER A 147 18.70 -32.50 -16.71
N ASP A 148 19.05 -33.75 -16.43
CA ASP A 148 19.86 -34.60 -17.34
C ASP A 148 19.30 -34.61 -18.78
N GLU A 149 17.97 -34.51 -18.93
CA GLU A 149 17.26 -34.40 -20.21
C GLU A 149 17.56 -33.08 -20.97
N GLU A 150 17.79 -31.97 -20.27
CA GLU A 150 18.11 -30.67 -20.88
C GLU A 150 19.59 -30.58 -21.31
N VAL A 151 20.47 -31.32 -20.62
CA VAL A 151 21.88 -31.46 -21.04
C VAL A 151 21.98 -32.30 -22.32
N ASP A 152 21.11 -33.29 -22.48
CA ASP A 152 20.97 -34.09 -23.71
C ASP A 152 20.37 -33.28 -24.87
N ILE A 153 19.46 -32.34 -24.61
CA ILE A 153 18.98 -31.41 -25.63
C ILE A 153 20.10 -30.47 -26.09
N LEU A 154 20.93 -29.98 -25.16
CA LEU A 154 22.02 -29.07 -25.46
C LEU A 154 23.17 -29.78 -26.21
N SER A 155 23.50 -31.01 -25.85
CA SER A 155 24.49 -31.83 -26.58
C SER A 155 24.01 -32.16 -28.00
N PHE A 156 22.73 -32.51 -28.17
CA PHE A 156 22.12 -32.74 -29.49
C PHE A 156 22.10 -31.49 -30.39
N LEU A 157 21.96 -30.29 -29.82
CA LEU A 157 21.98 -29.02 -30.54
C LEU A 157 23.40 -28.58 -30.94
N MET A 158 24.41 -28.97 -30.18
CA MET A 158 25.80 -28.58 -30.45
C MET A 158 26.53 -29.54 -31.41
N GLU A 159 25.93 -30.68 -31.76
CA GLU A 159 26.53 -31.68 -32.66
C GLU A 159 26.10 -31.56 -34.14
N ASP A 160 25.22 -30.62 -34.49
CA ASP A 160 24.75 -30.47 -35.87
C ASP A 160 24.57 -29.00 -36.27
N GLU A 161 25.65 -28.36 -36.75
CA GLU A 161 25.61 -27.00 -37.31
C GLU A 161 24.65 -26.85 -38.50
N SER A 162 24.13 -27.95 -39.06
CA SER A 162 23.22 -27.89 -40.21
C SER A 162 21.75 -27.53 -39.86
N LYS A 163 21.36 -27.45 -38.58
CA LYS A 163 19.97 -27.11 -38.17
C LYS A 163 19.73 -25.64 -37.80
N LEU A 164 20.76 -24.81 -37.76
CA LEU A 164 20.65 -23.38 -37.41
C LEU A 164 20.05 -22.50 -38.53
N GLU A 165 19.79 -23.04 -39.72
CA GLU A 165 19.16 -22.27 -40.81
C GLU A 165 17.62 -22.30 -40.80
N MET A 166 16.96 -22.98 -39.84
CA MET A 166 15.48 -23.10 -39.82
C MET A 166 14.76 -22.28 -38.74
N ILE A 167 15.45 -21.44 -37.95
CA ILE A 167 14.81 -20.61 -36.90
C ILE A 167 14.96 -19.10 -37.16
N SER A 168 15.58 -18.68 -38.26
CA SER A 168 15.74 -17.24 -38.57
C SER A 168 14.66 -16.66 -39.50
N SER A 169 13.68 -17.44 -39.98
CA SER A 169 12.73 -16.94 -40.98
C SER A 169 11.39 -16.41 -40.46
N ASP A 170 10.90 -16.76 -39.26
CA ASP A 170 9.46 -16.55 -38.96
C ASP A 170 9.14 -15.93 -37.58
N PHE A 171 9.95 -15.01 -37.08
CA PHE A 171 9.57 -14.18 -35.92
C PHE A 171 9.81 -12.68 -36.15
N TRP A 172 9.36 -12.19 -37.30
CA TRP A 172 8.88 -10.82 -37.41
C TRP A 172 7.46 -10.77 -36.85
N PHE A 173 7.29 -10.31 -35.61
CA PHE A 173 5.98 -9.88 -35.12
C PHE A 173 6.04 -8.41 -34.72
N ASP A 174 5.19 -7.64 -35.40
CA ASP A 174 5.08 -6.20 -35.38
C ASP A 174 5.03 -5.59 -33.98
N ALA A 175 5.85 -4.55 -33.80
CA ALA A 175 5.62 -3.53 -32.79
C ALA A 175 4.29 -2.82 -33.10
N SER A 176 3.32 -2.93 -32.21
CA SER A 176 2.16 -2.04 -32.18
C SER A 176 1.96 -1.44 -30.77
N PRO A 177 1.50 -0.18 -30.68
CA PRO A 177 1.72 0.68 -29.53
C PRO A 177 0.73 0.44 -28.38
N ILE A 178 1.22 0.65 -27.16
CA ILE A 178 0.45 0.62 -25.92
C ILE A 178 -0.55 1.79 -25.90
N VAL A 179 -1.84 1.48 -25.96
CA VAL A 179 -2.93 2.40 -25.65
C VAL A 179 -2.95 2.65 -24.14
N LYS A 180 -2.87 3.93 -23.75
CA LYS A 180 -3.05 4.38 -22.36
C LYS A 180 -4.53 4.39 -22.00
N THR A 181 -4.87 3.75 -20.88
CA THR A 181 -6.05 4.05 -20.06
C THR A 181 -5.62 4.20 -18.62
#